data_AF-A0A5W9ZIX2-F1
#
_entry.id   AF-A0A5W9ZIX2-F1
#
_cell.length_a   1.000
_cell.length_b   1.000
_cell.length_c   1.000
_cell.angle_alpha   90.00
_cell.angle_beta   90.00
_cell.angle_gamma   90.00
#
_symmetry.space_group_name_H-M   'P 1'
#
loop_
_entity.id
_entity.type
_entity.pdbx_description
1 polymer ?
#
loop_
_entity_poly.entity_id
_entity_poly.type
_entity_poly.pdbx_seq_one_letter_code
_entity_poly.pdbx_strand_id
1 'polypeptide(L)'
;MGSFSIHSIGDSAFLEQILIAVSMITGTGDFEKMVSIGLLLGVLMICIQSVFQGAKQINLQQVLVGWILYACFFGPTTTVTIEDAYTGQVRVVANVPIGVGFAGGVISNVGYTITNLFETGYGVIVPNVTESHFSETLKLLNDVRRRAYDTGVFTALNSANGGGYVDVRRSWNNYIRECTLTKVDLNLMSLDELMNRSTDSALRFNSQLYGTRLYLSTANPDGADYTCTDGWVAISTATANLSSPVVVDALNSLLGIDTSTGDNALTKLTDSLQAMGATTTSSIDYLKAAVLEPLYYEAAAGRYQDLQDYGSALMVNQAIQQRNTQWAAEQSMFMTVVRPMLTFFEGFIYAITPIIAFIIVMGSFGLQLAGKYVQTILWIQLWMPVLSIINLFVHTAASNEMSSLSAGGLNSMYALSSTGDVLQHWIATGGMLAAATPVISLFIVTGSTYAFTSLASRISGSDHVDEKMQTPDLLKQGPVMQSQPAYNHNQFSGAIANGAESMISTFSLGSTLASGVSSAQALQS
;
A
#
# COMPACT_ATOMS: atom_id res chain seq x y z
N MET A 1 5.32 -17.80 40.24
CA MET A 1 5.65 -16.60 39.45
C MET A 1 4.72 -16.59 38.26
N GLY A 2 3.92 -15.53 38.08
CA GLY A 2 2.97 -15.46 36.95
C GLY A 2 3.72 -15.29 35.64
N SER A 3 3.35 -16.08 34.63
CA SER A 3 3.79 -15.91 33.24
C SER A 3 2.76 -15.06 32.51
N PHE A 4 3.21 -14.05 31.78
CA PHE A 4 2.35 -13.22 30.93
C PHE A 4 2.71 -13.39 29.46
N SER A 5 1.70 -13.58 28.60
CA SER A 5 1.87 -13.62 27.14
C SER A 5 1.56 -12.26 26.52
N ILE A 6 2.49 -11.73 25.72
CA ILE A 6 2.31 -10.51 24.92
C ILE A 6 2.20 -10.94 23.47
N HIS A 7 1.07 -10.66 22.84
CA HIS A 7 0.93 -10.75 21.38
C HIS A 7 1.46 -9.44 20.79
N SER A 8 2.56 -9.53 20.06
CA SER A 8 3.18 -8.38 19.39
C SER A 8 2.57 -8.18 18.01
N ILE A 9 2.25 -6.92 17.70
CA ILE A 9 1.79 -6.49 16.38
C ILE A 9 3.00 -6.22 15.47
N GLY A 10 4.16 -5.91 16.07
CA GLY A 10 5.38 -5.53 15.38
C GLY A 10 6.40 -6.65 15.19
N ASP A 11 7.67 -6.26 15.04
CA ASP A 11 8.80 -7.18 15.11
C ASP A 11 9.06 -7.63 16.55
N SER A 12 8.82 -8.91 16.79
CA SER A 12 9.03 -9.58 18.08
C SER A 12 10.50 -9.59 18.53
N ALA A 13 11.48 -9.44 17.62
CA ALA A 13 12.91 -9.41 17.97
C ALA A 13 13.31 -8.06 18.58
N PHE A 14 12.73 -6.98 18.05
CA PHE A 14 12.93 -5.63 18.59
C PHE A 14 12.37 -5.52 20.01
N LEU A 15 11.18 -6.08 20.26
CA LEU A 15 10.59 -6.09 21.60
C LEU A 15 11.40 -6.89 22.62
N GLU A 16 11.98 -8.02 22.23
CA GLU A 16 12.87 -8.80 23.09
C GLU A 16 14.03 -7.93 23.59
N GLN A 17 14.72 -7.22 22.70
CA GLN A 17 15.84 -6.35 23.06
C GLN A 17 15.42 -5.23 24.03
N ILE A 18 14.23 -4.67 23.85
CA ILE A 18 13.70 -3.63 24.74
C ILE A 18 13.39 -4.20 26.12
N LEU A 19 12.73 -5.36 26.19
CA LEU A 19 12.38 -5.97 27.48
C LEU A 19 13.63 -6.43 28.24
N ILE A 20 14.67 -6.89 27.53
CA ILE A 20 15.99 -7.18 28.13
C ILE A 20 16.64 -5.89 28.64
N ALA A 21 16.60 -4.79 27.87
CA ALA A 21 17.15 -3.50 28.33
C ALA A 21 16.39 -2.97 29.56
N VAL A 22 15.07 -3.08 29.58
CA VAL A 22 14.24 -2.68 30.72
C VAL A 22 14.56 -3.53 31.94
N SER A 23 14.67 -4.86 31.80
CA SER A 23 15.01 -5.74 32.93
C SER A 23 16.39 -5.43 33.50
N MET A 24 17.38 -5.12 32.65
CA MET A 24 18.70 -4.69 33.09
C MET A 24 18.65 -3.37 33.86
N ILE A 25 17.93 -2.36 33.35
CA ILE A 25 17.82 -1.06 34.02
C ILE A 25 17.15 -1.22 35.39
N THR A 26 16.01 -1.91 35.44
CA THR A 26 15.24 -2.06 36.68
C THR A 26 15.86 -3.04 37.67
N GLY A 27 16.73 -3.93 37.22
CA GLY A 27 17.45 -4.89 38.06
C GLY A 27 18.69 -4.31 38.75
N THR A 28 19.12 -3.09 38.40
CA THR A 28 20.25 -2.42 39.07
C THR A 28 19.79 -1.67 40.32
N GLY A 29 20.61 -1.69 41.38
CA GLY A 29 20.36 -0.88 42.58
C GLY A 29 20.39 0.63 42.33
N ASP A 30 20.89 1.08 41.18
CA ASP A 30 20.88 2.49 40.79
C ASP A 30 19.48 2.97 40.37
N PHE A 31 18.63 2.09 39.88
CA PHE A 31 17.23 2.40 39.60
C PHE A 31 16.44 2.66 40.89
N GLU A 32 16.64 1.86 41.93
CA GLU A 32 16.04 2.10 43.25
C GLU A 32 16.50 3.44 43.85
N LYS A 33 17.79 3.79 43.69
CA LYS A 33 18.30 5.10 44.11
C LYS A 33 17.63 6.24 43.34
N MET A 34 17.51 6.11 42.01
CA MET A 34 16.82 7.12 41.19
C MET A 34 15.38 7.33 41.67
N VAL A 35 14.63 6.25 41.93
CA VAL A 35 13.25 6.34 42.42
C VAL A 35 13.19 6.94 43.83
N SER A 36 14.14 6.63 44.70
CA SER A 36 14.21 7.23 46.05
C SER A 36 14.45 8.75 46.00
N ILE A 37 15.27 9.23 45.06
CA ILE A 37 15.45 10.66 44.78
C ILE A 37 14.14 11.26 44.26
N GLY A 38 13.44 10.57 43.36
CA GLY A 38 12.13 10.97 42.86
C GLY A 38 11.08 11.10 43.97
N LEU A 39 11.08 10.20 44.95
CA LEU A 39 10.23 10.26 46.12
C LEU A 39 10.54 11.48 46.98
N LEU A 40 11.82 11.73 47.25
CA LEU A 40 12.26 12.90 48.03
C LEU A 40 11.83 14.20 47.34
N LEU A 41 12.04 14.31 46.03
CA LEU A 41 11.59 15.44 45.22
C LEU A 41 10.06 15.58 45.22
N GLY A 42 9.32 14.47 45.17
CA GLY A 42 7.86 14.45 45.28
C GLY A 42 7.35 15.03 46.58
N VAL A 43 7.94 14.61 47.71
CA VAL A 43 7.61 15.18 49.04
C VAL A 43 7.93 16.68 49.07
N LEU A 44 9.09 17.08 48.56
CA LEU A 44 9.53 18.48 48.55
C LEU A 44 8.61 19.36 47.68
N MET A 45 8.18 18.88 46.51
CA MET A 45 7.21 19.56 45.65
C MET A 45 5.85 19.74 46.33
N ILE A 46 5.34 18.73 47.05
CA ILE A 46 4.09 18.86 47.80
C ILE A 46 4.22 19.89 48.92
N CYS A 47 5.34 19.89 49.66
CA CYS A 47 5.59 20.90 50.69
C CYS A 47 5.57 22.32 50.12
N ILE A 48 6.22 22.54 48.97
CA ILE A 48 6.22 23.83 48.27
C ILE A 48 4.80 24.22 47.80
N GLN A 49 4.06 23.30 47.18
CA GLN A 49 2.68 23.56 46.73
C GLN A 49 1.75 23.89 47.89
N SER A 50 1.87 23.19 49.02
CA SER A 50 1.09 23.45 50.23
C SER A 50 1.37 24.84 50.80
N VAL A 51 2.61 25.35 50.73
CA VAL A 51 2.94 26.72 51.12
C VAL A 51 2.28 27.74 50.17
N PHE A 52 2.35 27.53 48.86
CA PHE A 52 1.75 28.44 47.87
C PHE A 52 0.21 28.44 47.88
N GLN A 53 -0.44 27.33 48.26
CA GLN A 53 -1.90 27.22 48.35
C GLN A 53 -2.47 27.61 49.73
N GLY A 54 -1.67 28.26 50.58
CA GLY A 54 -2.11 28.79 51.87
C GLY A 54 -2.32 27.72 52.95
N ALA A 55 -1.55 26.63 52.91
CA ALA A 55 -1.51 25.55 53.90
C ALA A 55 -2.85 24.85 54.19
N LYS A 56 -3.84 24.97 53.31
CA LYS A 56 -5.19 24.42 53.57
C LYS A 56 -5.22 22.88 53.60
N GLN A 57 -4.36 22.21 52.82
CA GLN A 57 -4.25 20.74 52.80
C GLN A 57 -2.82 20.28 52.44
N ILE A 58 -2.29 19.29 53.15
CA ILE A 58 -1.06 18.56 52.78
C ILE A 58 -1.49 17.26 52.11
N ASN A 59 -1.38 17.17 50.80
CA ASN A 59 -1.78 15.99 50.02
C ASN A 59 -0.70 14.90 50.02
N LEU A 60 -0.13 14.58 51.19
CA LEU A 60 0.91 13.55 51.33
C LEU A 60 0.43 12.17 50.85
N GLN A 61 -0.89 11.94 50.91
CA GLN A 61 -1.56 10.76 50.40
C GLN A 61 -1.20 10.47 48.92
N GLN A 62 -1.00 11.49 48.09
CA GLN A 62 -0.72 11.32 46.66
C GLN A 62 0.68 10.75 46.39
N VAL A 63 1.70 11.19 47.15
CA VAL A 63 3.06 10.60 47.07
C VAL A 63 3.07 9.19 47.63
N LEU A 64 2.32 8.93 48.71
CA LEU A 64 2.21 7.60 49.30
C LEU A 64 1.54 6.61 48.34
N VAL A 65 0.48 7.03 47.64
CA VAL A 65 -0.15 6.25 46.56
C VAL A 65 0.83 6.00 45.42
N GLY A 66 1.60 7.01 45.00
CA GLY A 66 2.64 6.86 43.98
C GLY A 66 3.72 5.84 44.37
N TRP A 67 4.16 5.86 45.62
CA TRP A 67 5.12 4.88 46.14
C TRP A 67 4.54 3.46 46.21
N ILE A 68 3.29 3.30 46.66
CA ILE A 68 2.62 1.98 46.66
C ILE A 68 2.52 1.45 45.23
N LEU A 69 2.11 2.28 44.26
CA LEU A 69 2.03 1.87 42.85
C LEU A 69 3.40 1.45 42.32
N TYR A 70 4.46 2.20 42.62
CA TYR A 70 5.83 1.80 42.29
C TYR A 70 6.19 0.44 42.91
N ALA A 71 5.97 0.26 44.22
CA ALA A 71 6.31 -0.98 44.92
C ALA A 71 5.56 -2.20 44.36
N CYS A 72 4.29 -2.03 44.00
CA CYS A 72 3.48 -3.09 43.43
C CYS A 72 3.88 -3.43 41.99
N PHE A 73 4.18 -2.44 41.14
CA PHE A 73 4.42 -2.64 39.71
C PHE A 73 5.89 -2.86 39.34
N PHE A 74 6.83 -2.36 40.13
CA PHE A 74 8.27 -2.44 39.85
C PHE A 74 9.05 -3.25 40.88
N GLY A 75 8.47 -3.60 42.03
CA GLY A 75 9.10 -4.47 43.03
C GLY A 75 9.24 -5.93 42.58
N PRO A 76 8.14 -6.62 42.21
CA PRO A 76 8.23 -8.02 41.77
C PRO A 76 8.54 -8.12 40.27
N THR A 77 9.35 -9.12 39.90
CA THR A 77 9.66 -9.47 38.51
C THR A 77 8.84 -10.67 38.04
N THR A 78 8.60 -10.75 36.73
CA THR A 78 7.86 -11.80 36.04
C THR A 78 8.57 -12.21 34.76
N THR A 79 8.18 -13.38 34.23
CA THR A 79 8.64 -13.87 32.93
C THR A 79 7.57 -13.56 31.89
N VAL A 80 8.00 -12.99 30.77
CA VAL A 80 7.14 -12.56 29.67
C VAL A 80 7.44 -13.41 28.44
N THR A 81 6.40 -14.00 27.86
CA THR A 81 6.46 -14.71 26.58
C THR A 81 5.90 -13.81 25.48
N ILE A 82 6.74 -13.42 24.53
CA ILE A 82 6.36 -12.61 23.37
C ILE A 82 5.99 -13.58 22.25
N GLU A 83 4.79 -13.44 21.71
CA GLU A 83 4.31 -14.18 20.55
C GLU A 83 4.08 -13.18 19.42
N ASP A 84 4.70 -13.41 18.27
CA ASP A 84 4.44 -12.62 17.07
C ASP A 84 3.06 -12.98 16.51
N ALA A 85 2.15 -12.00 16.43
CA ALA A 85 0.79 -12.23 15.97
C ALA A 85 0.71 -12.76 14.53
N TYR A 86 1.73 -12.53 13.70
CA TYR A 86 1.73 -12.90 12.28
C TYR A 86 2.60 -14.12 11.98
N THR A 87 3.74 -14.28 12.68
CA THR A 87 4.70 -15.35 12.38
C THR A 87 4.63 -16.52 13.35
N GLY A 88 3.91 -16.39 14.48
CA GLY A 88 3.83 -17.42 15.52
C GLY A 88 5.17 -17.68 16.22
N GLN A 89 6.19 -16.84 16.00
CA GLN A 89 7.47 -16.97 16.69
C GLN A 89 7.31 -16.59 18.15
N VAL A 90 7.74 -17.50 19.03
CA VAL A 90 7.70 -17.30 20.49
C VAL A 90 9.10 -16.99 21.01
N ARG A 91 9.24 -15.87 21.72
CA ARG A 91 10.46 -15.46 22.43
C ARG A 91 10.17 -15.27 23.91
N VAL A 92 11.09 -15.65 24.79
CA VAL A 92 10.86 -15.61 26.24
C VAL A 92 11.90 -14.73 26.92
N VAL A 93 11.43 -13.73 27.67
CA VAL A 93 12.29 -12.80 28.43
C VAL A 93 11.98 -12.92 29.93
N ALA A 94 13.02 -13.15 30.72
CA ALA A 94 12.92 -13.27 32.18
C ALA A 94 13.25 -11.94 32.89
N ASN A 95 12.84 -11.84 34.17
CA ASN A 95 13.15 -10.73 35.07
C ASN A 95 12.58 -9.36 34.66
N VAL A 96 11.45 -9.35 33.95
CA VAL A 96 10.77 -8.11 33.57
C VAL A 96 9.92 -7.62 34.75
N PRO A 97 9.88 -6.32 35.09
CA PRO A 97 8.98 -5.81 36.12
C PRO A 97 7.52 -6.16 35.86
N ILE A 98 6.76 -6.51 36.92
CA ILE A 98 5.36 -6.94 36.76
C ILE A 98 4.49 -5.88 36.07
N GLY A 99 4.79 -4.58 36.21
CA GLY A 99 4.05 -3.51 35.53
C GLY A 99 4.17 -3.58 34.02
N VAL A 100 5.34 -3.92 33.50
CA VAL A 100 5.56 -4.11 32.06
C VAL A 100 4.92 -5.43 31.63
N GLY A 101 5.11 -6.51 32.39
CA GLY A 101 4.53 -7.81 32.07
C GLY A 101 2.99 -7.84 32.13
N PHE A 102 2.39 -7.14 33.10
CA PHE A 102 0.93 -7.03 33.26
C PHE A 102 0.33 -6.08 32.21
N ALA A 103 0.93 -4.89 32.01
CA ALA A 103 0.44 -3.95 31.01
C ALA A 103 0.60 -4.53 29.59
N GLY A 104 1.74 -5.13 29.28
CA GLY A 104 1.93 -5.82 28.01
C GLY A 104 1.01 -7.03 27.89
N GLY A 105 0.98 -7.90 28.89
CA GLY A 105 0.29 -9.18 28.80
C GLY A 105 -1.23 -9.07 28.80
N VAL A 106 -1.81 -8.40 29.79
CA VAL A 106 -3.27 -8.29 29.91
C VAL A 106 -3.83 -7.40 28.80
N ILE A 107 -3.19 -6.28 28.52
CA ILE A 107 -3.73 -5.31 27.55
C ILE A 107 -3.51 -5.80 26.11
N SER A 108 -2.42 -6.53 25.84
CA SER A 108 -2.25 -7.25 24.56
C SER A 108 -3.32 -8.32 24.35
N ASN A 109 -3.53 -9.19 25.33
CA ASN A 109 -4.56 -10.23 25.24
C ASN A 109 -5.97 -9.65 25.03
N VAL A 110 -6.33 -8.55 25.71
CA VAL A 110 -7.62 -7.89 25.53
C VAL A 110 -7.76 -7.33 24.11
N GLY A 111 -6.75 -6.63 23.59
CA GLY A 111 -6.76 -6.10 22.23
C GLY A 111 -6.87 -7.21 21.18
N TYR A 112 -6.08 -8.28 21.33
CA TYR A 112 -6.10 -9.44 20.43
C TYR A 112 -7.45 -10.18 20.48
N THR A 113 -7.99 -10.43 21.68
CA THR A 113 -9.28 -11.11 21.87
C THR A 113 -10.43 -10.30 21.27
N ILE A 114 -10.46 -8.97 21.50
CA ILE A 114 -11.48 -8.09 20.91
C ILE A 114 -11.38 -8.11 19.38
N THR A 115 -10.16 -8.09 18.84
CA THR A 115 -9.94 -8.16 17.40
C THR A 115 -10.43 -9.49 16.83
N ASN A 116 -10.10 -10.61 17.47
CA ASN A 116 -10.58 -11.93 17.07
C ASN A 116 -12.11 -12.03 17.13
N LEU A 117 -12.76 -11.40 18.12
CA LEU A 117 -14.22 -11.33 18.18
C LEU A 117 -14.83 -10.52 17.03
N PHE A 118 -14.21 -9.39 16.66
CA PHE A 118 -14.61 -8.63 15.48
C PHE A 118 -14.45 -9.47 14.21
N GLU A 119 -13.30 -10.12 14.04
CA GLU A 119 -12.99 -10.94 12.87
C GLU A 119 -13.89 -12.18 12.75
N THR A 120 -14.16 -12.86 13.86
CA THR A 120 -15.15 -13.96 13.91
C THR A 120 -16.54 -13.47 13.49
N GLY A 121 -16.92 -12.24 13.89
CA GLY A 121 -18.15 -11.61 13.43
C GLY A 121 -18.14 -11.23 11.95
N TYR A 122 -16.97 -10.98 11.38
CA TYR A 122 -16.74 -10.61 9.97
C TYR A 122 -16.49 -11.80 9.04
N GLY A 123 -16.26 -13.01 9.59
CA GLY A 123 -15.76 -14.19 8.88
C GLY A 123 -16.61 -14.71 7.71
N VAL A 124 -17.75 -14.10 7.41
CA VAL A 124 -18.53 -14.35 6.19
C VAL A 124 -18.01 -13.55 4.98
N ILE A 125 -17.21 -12.49 5.20
CA ILE A 125 -16.89 -11.48 4.18
C ILE A 125 -15.37 -11.31 3.97
N VAL A 126 -14.51 -11.65 4.95
CA VAL A 126 -13.09 -11.26 4.93
C VAL A 126 -12.16 -12.31 5.56
N PRO A 127 -10.94 -12.53 5.04
CA PRO A 127 -9.87 -13.22 5.77
C PRO A 127 -9.50 -12.50 7.08
N ASN A 128 -9.24 -13.25 8.15
CA ASN A 128 -8.84 -12.72 9.46
C ASN A 128 -7.55 -11.89 9.36
N VAL A 129 -7.52 -10.64 9.85
CA VAL A 129 -6.30 -9.80 9.87
C VAL A 129 -5.33 -10.27 10.97
N THR A 130 -5.81 -11.07 11.92
CA THR A 130 -4.99 -11.73 12.94
C THR A 130 -4.18 -12.91 12.38
N GLU A 131 -4.66 -13.59 11.34
CA GLU A 131 -4.00 -14.77 10.75
C GLU A 131 -3.42 -14.52 9.35
N SER A 132 -3.98 -13.55 8.62
CA SER A 132 -3.57 -13.14 7.28
C SER A 132 -3.25 -11.64 7.25
N HIS A 133 -2.40 -11.21 6.32
CA HIS A 133 -2.05 -9.79 6.28
C HIS A 133 -3.27 -8.96 5.83
N PHE A 134 -3.46 -7.78 6.40
CA PHE A 134 -4.48 -6.82 5.96
C PHE A 134 -4.42 -6.64 4.43
N SER A 135 -5.57 -6.74 3.74
CA SER A 135 -5.70 -6.62 2.29
C SER A 135 -4.89 -7.65 1.46
N GLU A 136 -4.48 -8.79 2.04
CA GLU A 136 -3.71 -9.84 1.35
C GLU A 136 -4.40 -10.32 0.07
N THR A 137 -5.73 -10.48 0.08
CA THR A 137 -6.52 -10.86 -1.10
C THR A 137 -6.39 -9.88 -2.26
N LEU A 138 -6.60 -8.58 -2.01
CA LEU A 138 -6.55 -7.57 -3.06
C LEU A 138 -5.11 -7.43 -3.57
N LYS A 139 -4.15 -7.44 -2.64
CA LYS A 139 -2.73 -7.38 -2.95
C LYS A 139 -2.29 -8.57 -3.80
N LEU A 140 -2.70 -9.79 -3.45
CA LEU A 140 -2.35 -11.00 -4.19
C LEU A 140 -2.88 -10.94 -5.63
N LEU A 141 -4.15 -10.56 -5.82
CA LEU A 141 -4.73 -10.42 -7.15
C LEU A 141 -3.99 -9.37 -7.99
N ASN A 142 -3.66 -8.22 -7.39
CA ASN A 142 -2.90 -7.17 -8.06
C ASN A 142 -1.44 -7.59 -8.36
N ASP A 143 -0.77 -8.26 -7.41
CA ASP A 143 0.59 -8.77 -7.59
C ASP A 143 0.62 -9.87 -8.66
N VAL A 144 -0.39 -10.75 -8.75
CA VAL A 144 -0.52 -11.74 -9.82
C VAL A 144 -0.71 -11.05 -11.17
N ARG A 145 -1.62 -10.07 -11.28
CA ARG A 145 -1.80 -9.29 -12.53
C ARG A 145 -0.47 -8.70 -13.01
N ARG A 146 0.33 -8.15 -12.10
CA ARG A 146 1.57 -7.43 -12.43
C ARG A 146 2.77 -8.32 -12.65
N ARG A 147 2.92 -9.37 -11.83
CA ARG A 147 4.11 -10.22 -11.79
C ARG A 147 3.96 -11.48 -12.65
N ALA A 148 2.75 -11.86 -13.06
CA ALA A 148 2.56 -13.03 -13.93
C ALA A 148 3.30 -12.91 -15.27
N TYR A 149 3.52 -11.70 -15.78
CA TYR A 149 4.29 -11.43 -17.00
C TYR A 149 5.81 -11.38 -16.79
N ASP A 150 6.32 -11.68 -15.59
CA ASP A 150 7.76 -11.68 -15.31
C ASP A 150 8.51 -12.76 -16.11
N THR A 151 9.78 -12.48 -16.41
CA THR A 151 10.65 -13.41 -17.16
C THR A 151 10.82 -14.75 -16.45
N GLY A 152 10.77 -14.77 -15.11
CA GLY A 152 10.81 -16.00 -14.32
C GLY A 152 9.66 -16.95 -14.61
N VAL A 153 8.44 -16.42 -14.77
CA VAL A 153 7.24 -17.22 -15.08
C VAL A 153 7.34 -17.82 -16.49
N PHE A 154 7.78 -17.03 -17.48
CA PHE A 154 7.98 -17.54 -18.83
C PHE A 154 9.12 -18.55 -18.93
N THR A 155 10.19 -18.39 -18.15
CA THR A 155 11.28 -19.36 -18.09
C THR A 155 10.78 -20.69 -17.53
N ALA A 156 9.99 -20.65 -16.46
CA ALA A 156 9.34 -21.83 -15.90
C ALA A 156 8.38 -22.47 -16.90
N LEU A 157 7.59 -21.66 -17.63
CA LEU A 157 6.66 -22.15 -18.65
C LEU A 157 7.39 -22.80 -19.83
N ASN A 158 8.50 -22.22 -20.28
CA ASN A 158 9.34 -22.80 -21.33
C ASN A 158 9.93 -24.13 -20.87
N SER A 159 10.37 -24.24 -19.61
CA SER A 159 10.87 -25.49 -19.03
C SER A 159 9.77 -26.57 -18.91
N ALA A 160 8.54 -26.18 -18.55
CA ALA A 160 7.39 -27.08 -18.48
C ALA A 160 6.99 -27.63 -19.86
N ASN A 161 7.27 -26.88 -20.93
CA ASN A 161 7.05 -27.29 -22.31
C ASN A 161 8.23 -28.07 -22.93
N GLY A 162 9.18 -28.56 -22.11
CA GLY A 162 10.30 -29.38 -22.55
C GLY A 162 11.63 -28.63 -22.70
N GLY A 163 11.65 -27.31 -22.48
CA GLY A 163 12.87 -26.49 -22.45
C GLY A 163 13.59 -26.36 -23.80
N GLY A 164 14.89 -26.04 -23.74
CA GLY A 164 15.71 -25.85 -24.95
C GLY A 164 15.41 -24.53 -25.66
N TYR A 165 14.99 -24.60 -26.92
CA TYR A 165 14.65 -23.43 -27.76
C TYR A 165 13.18 -23.00 -27.68
N VAL A 166 12.41 -23.57 -26.76
CA VAL A 166 11.01 -23.19 -26.56
C VAL A 166 10.92 -21.78 -25.99
N ASP A 167 10.20 -20.91 -26.69
CA ASP A 167 9.88 -19.55 -26.27
C ASP A 167 8.38 -19.28 -26.47
N VAL A 168 7.62 -19.51 -25.39
CA VAL A 168 6.16 -19.31 -25.38
C VAL A 168 5.81 -17.81 -25.49
N ARG A 169 6.62 -16.91 -24.92
CA ARG A 169 6.40 -15.46 -25.00
C ARG A 169 6.50 -14.97 -26.44
N ARG A 170 7.58 -15.34 -27.13
CA ARG A 170 7.79 -14.98 -28.55
C ARG A 170 6.74 -15.60 -29.46
N SER A 171 6.36 -16.85 -29.20
CA SER A 171 5.30 -17.54 -29.94
C SER A 171 3.95 -16.83 -29.83
N TRP A 172 3.56 -16.40 -28.63
CA TRP A 172 2.35 -15.60 -28.43
C TRP A 172 2.42 -14.23 -29.10
N ASN A 173 3.57 -13.53 -28.99
CA ASN A 173 3.75 -12.22 -29.63
C ASN A 173 3.54 -12.30 -31.15
N ASN A 174 4.13 -13.31 -31.80
CA ASN A 174 3.94 -13.55 -33.23
C ASN A 174 2.49 -13.90 -33.58
N TYR A 175 1.88 -14.82 -32.85
CA TYR A 175 0.49 -15.22 -33.11
C TYR A 175 -0.49 -14.04 -32.97
N ILE A 176 -0.33 -13.19 -31.95
CA ILE A 176 -1.18 -12.02 -31.78
C ILE A 176 -0.96 -11.03 -32.95
N ARG A 177 0.29 -10.79 -33.36
CA ARG A 177 0.63 -9.88 -34.47
C ARG A 177 0.10 -10.34 -35.82
N GLU A 178 0.28 -11.62 -36.14
CA GLU A 178 0.07 -12.17 -37.49
C GLU A 178 -1.31 -12.82 -37.67
N CYS A 179 -1.96 -13.25 -36.59
CA CYS A 179 -3.28 -13.89 -36.65
C CYS A 179 -4.35 -13.04 -35.98
N THR A 180 -4.18 -12.67 -34.71
CA THR A 180 -5.24 -11.96 -33.96
C THR A 180 -5.47 -10.54 -34.48
N LEU A 181 -4.42 -9.75 -34.68
CA LEU A 181 -4.57 -8.38 -35.19
C LEU A 181 -5.02 -8.38 -36.66
N THR A 182 -4.62 -9.38 -37.46
CA THR A 182 -5.14 -9.55 -38.82
C THR A 182 -6.64 -9.83 -38.85
N LYS A 183 -7.18 -10.58 -37.87
CA LYS A 183 -8.64 -10.75 -37.72
C LYS A 183 -9.36 -9.41 -37.50
N VAL A 184 -8.74 -8.49 -36.76
CA VAL A 184 -9.26 -7.12 -36.55
C VAL A 184 -9.13 -6.29 -37.82
N ASP A 185 -7.99 -6.35 -38.51
CA ASP A 185 -7.75 -5.66 -39.79
C ASP A 185 -8.77 -6.09 -40.87
N LEU A 186 -9.17 -7.35 -40.87
CA LEU A 186 -10.20 -7.90 -41.77
C LEU A 186 -11.64 -7.54 -41.36
N ASN A 187 -11.81 -6.75 -40.30
CA ASN A 187 -13.09 -6.33 -39.76
C ASN A 187 -14.03 -7.51 -39.40
N LEU A 188 -13.45 -8.67 -39.07
CA LEU A 188 -14.19 -9.85 -38.60
C LEU A 188 -14.56 -9.74 -37.12
N MET A 189 -13.91 -8.81 -36.40
CA MET A 189 -14.14 -8.48 -35.00
C MET A 189 -13.68 -7.04 -34.76
N SER A 190 -14.46 -6.26 -34.03
CA SER A 190 -14.04 -4.91 -33.63
C SER A 190 -13.06 -4.96 -32.45
N LEU A 191 -12.29 -3.88 -32.25
CA LEU A 191 -11.40 -3.76 -31.11
C LEU A 191 -12.15 -3.83 -29.77
N ASP A 192 -13.33 -3.21 -29.69
CA ASP A 192 -14.18 -3.26 -28.48
C ASP A 192 -14.63 -4.68 -28.15
N GLU A 193 -14.93 -5.47 -29.18
CA GLU A 193 -15.34 -6.86 -29.03
C GLU A 193 -14.18 -7.77 -28.64
N LEU A 194 -12.97 -7.49 -29.15
CA LEU A 194 -11.74 -8.17 -28.75
C LEU A 194 -11.45 -7.99 -27.25
N MET A 195 -11.63 -6.76 -26.74
CA MET A 195 -11.30 -6.43 -25.35
C MET A 195 -12.33 -6.97 -24.35
N ASN A 196 -13.61 -7.04 -24.73
CA ASN A 196 -14.69 -7.48 -23.84
C ASN A 196 -14.92 -8.99 -23.82
N ARG A 197 -14.62 -9.71 -24.91
CA ARG A 197 -14.77 -11.17 -24.97
C ARG A 197 -13.68 -11.87 -24.15
N SER A 198 -13.95 -13.12 -23.77
CA SER A 198 -12.96 -13.96 -23.08
C SER A 198 -11.69 -14.10 -23.92
N THR A 199 -10.53 -14.11 -23.27
CA THR A 199 -9.21 -14.11 -23.92
C THR A 199 -9.06 -15.24 -24.94
N ASP A 200 -9.53 -16.45 -24.59
CA ASP A 200 -9.51 -17.61 -25.49
C ASP A 200 -10.30 -17.39 -26.79
N SER A 201 -11.48 -16.76 -26.70
CA SER A 201 -12.33 -16.55 -27.88
C SER A 201 -11.94 -15.29 -28.67
N ALA A 202 -11.42 -14.28 -27.97
CA ALA A 202 -10.96 -13.02 -28.54
C ALA A 202 -9.72 -13.26 -29.43
N LEU A 203 -8.68 -13.90 -28.88
CA LEU A 203 -7.39 -14.07 -29.55
C LEU A 203 -7.44 -15.14 -30.66
N ARG A 204 -8.36 -16.12 -30.58
CA ARG A 204 -8.48 -17.19 -31.56
C ARG A 204 -8.86 -16.65 -32.96
N PHE A 205 -8.14 -17.12 -33.97
CA PHE A 205 -8.44 -16.86 -35.38
C PHE A 205 -8.42 -18.16 -36.17
N ASN A 206 -9.58 -18.59 -36.65
CA ASN A 206 -9.70 -19.79 -37.48
C ASN A 206 -9.45 -19.41 -38.95
N SER A 207 -8.19 -19.42 -39.36
CA SER A 207 -7.80 -19.32 -40.77
C SER A 207 -6.73 -20.34 -41.12
N GLN A 208 -6.85 -20.90 -42.33
CA GLN A 208 -5.88 -21.78 -42.96
C GLN A 208 -5.03 -21.04 -44.01
N LEU A 209 -5.41 -19.79 -44.33
CA LEU A 209 -4.73 -18.93 -45.30
C LEU A 209 -3.61 -18.11 -44.65
N TYR A 210 -3.87 -17.62 -43.44
CA TYR A 210 -2.89 -16.91 -42.64
C TYR A 210 -2.16 -17.91 -41.74
N GLY A 211 -0.87 -17.67 -41.55
CA GLY A 211 -0.01 -18.50 -40.71
C GLY A 211 0.89 -17.63 -39.86
N THR A 212 1.48 -18.27 -38.86
CA THR A 212 2.42 -17.65 -37.94
C THR A 212 3.56 -18.60 -37.63
N ARG A 213 4.71 -18.02 -37.26
CA ARG A 213 5.88 -18.79 -36.84
C ARG A 213 5.94 -18.92 -35.33
N LEU A 214 5.91 -20.17 -34.85
CA LEU A 214 5.92 -20.50 -33.42
C LEU A 214 7.24 -21.17 -33.01
N TYR A 215 7.72 -20.83 -31.83
CA TYR A 215 8.95 -21.34 -31.21
C TYR A 215 8.60 -22.30 -30.07
N LEU A 216 7.88 -23.38 -30.39
CA LEU A 216 7.44 -24.38 -29.40
C LEU A 216 8.20 -25.72 -29.54
N SER A 217 9.21 -25.79 -30.41
CA SER A 217 10.01 -26.98 -30.62
C SER A 217 11.25 -26.96 -29.73
N THR A 218 11.52 -28.08 -29.05
CA THR A 218 12.72 -28.24 -28.21
C THR A 218 14.00 -28.37 -29.03
N ALA A 219 13.91 -28.78 -30.30
CA ALA A 219 15.05 -29.10 -31.17
C ALA A 219 15.31 -28.07 -32.27
N ASN A 220 14.30 -27.26 -32.65
CA ASN A 220 14.41 -26.32 -33.76
C ASN A 220 14.50 -24.86 -33.27
N PRO A 221 15.66 -24.20 -33.38
CA PRO A 221 15.83 -22.80 -32.99
C PRO A 221 15.13 -21.81 -33.92
N ASP A 222 14.86 -22.18 -35.18
CA ASP A 222 14.27 -21.30 -36.19
C ASP A 222 12.74 -21.24 -36.11
N GLY A 223 12.12 -22.03 -35.22
CA GLY A 223 10.68 -22.15 -35.09
C GLY A 223 10.04 -22.97 -36.22
N ALA A 224 8.74 -23.25 -36.09
CA ALA A 224 7.95 -23.93 -37.09
C ALA A 224 6.76 -23.07 -37.52
N ASP A 225 6.44 -23.10 -38.82
CA ASP A 225 5.31 -22.37 -39.38
C ASP A 225 4.03 -23.18 -39.17
N TYR A 226 3.01 -22.52 -38.61
CA TYR A 226 1.69 -23.08 -38.39
C TYR A 226 0.65 -22.19 -39.07
N THR A 227 -0.48 -22.78 -39.46
CA THR A 227 -1.67 -21.98 -39.81
C THR A 227 -2.22 -21.32 -38.56
N CYS A 228 -2.97 -20.22 -38.66
CA CYS A 228 -3.56 -19.59 -37.47
C CYS A 228 -4.48 -20.56 -36.70
N THR A 229 -5.12 -21.50 -37.40
CA THR A 229 -5.96 -22.52 -36.76
C THR A 229 -5.13 -23.53 -35.96
N ASP A 230 -4.07 -24.08 -36.56
CA ASP A 230 -3.23 -25.10 -35.91
C ASP A 230 -2.30 -24.49 -34.85
N GLY A 231 -1.84 -23.26 -35.11
CA GLY A 231 -1.02 -22.47 -34.21
C GLY A 231 -1.75 -22.14 -32.92
N TRP A 232 -3.06 -21.85 -32.98
CA TRP A 232 -3.88 -21.68 -31.78
C TRP A 232 -3.87 -22.94 -30.91
N VAL A 233 -4.02 -24.12 -31.51
CA VAL A 233 -4.00 -25.39 -30.77
C VAL A 233 -2.64 -25.60 -30.11
N ALA A 234 -1.55 -25.41 -30.84
CA ALA A 234 -0.20 -25.57 -30.31
C ALA A 234 0.10 -24.61 -29.14
N ILE A 235 -0.22 -23.32 -29.29
CA ILE A 235 0.04 -22.30 -28.26
C ILE A 235 -0.89 -22.48 -27.06
N SER A 236 -2.17 -22.80 -27.27
CA SER A 236 -3.11 -23.02 -26.17
C SER A 236 -2.71 -24.23 -25.33
N THR A 237 -2.21 -25.31 -25.95
CA THR A 237 -1.60 -26.45 -25.22
C THR A 237 -0.36 -26.02 -24.45
N ALA A 238 0.53 -25.23 -25.06
CA ALA A 238 1.73 -24.75 -24.36
C ALA A 238 1.41 -23.86 -23.16
N THR A 239 0.32 -23.08 -23.26
CA THR A 239 -0.18 -22.18 -22.22
C THR A 239 -0.96 -22.93 -21.14
N ALA A 240 -1.55 -24.09 -21.46
CA ALA A 240 -2.20 -24.94 -20.46
C ALA A 240 -1.24 -25.43 -19.37
N ASN A 241 0.07 -25.50 -19.67
CA ASN A 241 1.13 -25.81 -18.71
C ASN A 241 1.37 -24.72 -17.65
N LEU A 242 0.61 -23.61 -17.65
CA LEU A 242 0.61 -22.63 -16.55
C LEU A 242 0.20 -23.24 -15.20
N SER A 243 -0.56 -24.35 -15.20
CA SER A 243 -0.89 -25.11 -13.99
C SER A 243 0.19 -26.14 -13.59
N SER A 244 1.29 -26.23 -14.34
CA SER A 244 2.39 -27.15 -14.03
C SER A 244 3.05 -26.80 -12.69
N PRO A 245 3.45 -27.78 -11.87
CA PRO A 245 4.12 -27.55 -10.59
C PRO A 245 5.31 -26.59 -10.70
N VAL A 246 6.10 -26.67 -11.78
CA VAL A 246 7.27 -25.80 -12.00
C VAL A 246 6.88 -24.33 -12.12
N VAL A 247 5.75 -24.04 -12.79
CA VAL A 247 5.25 -22.68 -12.94
C VAL A 247 4.63 -22.19 -11.63
N VAL A 248 3.93 -23.06 -10.92
CA VAL A 248 3.36 -22.74 -9.61
C VAL A 248 4.46 -22.43 -8.60
N ASP A 249 5.58 -23.15 -8.60
CA ASP A 249 6.73 -22.87 -7.74
C ASP A 249 7.40 -21.53 -8.08
N ALA A 250 7.54 -21.22 -9.38
CA ALA A 250 8.01 -19.91 -9.81
C ALA A 250 7.08 -18.79 -9.32
N LEU A 251 5.77 -18.98 -9.43
CA LEU A 251 4.77 -18.03 -8.91
C LEU A 251 4.83 -17.92 -7.38
N ASN A 252 4.99 -19.03 -6.64
CA ASN A 252 5.15 -19.02 -5.19
C ASN A 252 6.34 -18.15 -4.77
N SER A 253 7.49 -18.35 -5.42
CA SER A 253 8.71 -17.57 -5.15
C SER A 253 8.55 -16.09 -5.47
N LEU A 254 7.84 -15.77 -6.56
CA LEU A 254 7.66 -14.41 -7.04
C LEU A 254 6.64 -13.61 -6.20
N LEU A 255 5.63 -14.32 -5.66
CA LEU A 255 4.58 -13.77 -4.81
C LEU A 255 4.95 -13.81 -3.32
N GLY A 256 6.04 -14.48 -2.95
CA GLY A 256 6.49 -14.62 -1.56
C GLY A 256 5.57 -15.48 -0.71
N ILE A 257 4.93 -16.49 -1.31
CA ILE A 257 4.01 -17.40 -0.63
C ILE A 257 4.83 -18.48 0.06
N ASP A 258 4.66 -18.60 1.37
CA ASP A 258 5.25 -19.70 2.13
C ASP A 258 4.44 -20.98 1.90
N THR A 259 5.06 -21.95 1.23
CA THR A 259 4.45 -23.25 0.91
C THR A 259 4.44 -24.20 2.12
N SER A 260 5.03 -23.80 3.25
CA SER A 260 5.09 -24.64 4.46
C SER A 260 3.71 -24.96 5.05
N THR A 261 2.69 -24.15 4.74
CA THR A 261 1.30 -24.35 5.19
C THR A 261 0.51 -25.33 4.31
N GLY A 262 1.09 -25.81 3.20
CA GLY A 262 0.41 -26.66 2.23
C GLY A 262 -0.40 -25.89 1.17
N ASP A 263 -0.40 -24.55 1.24
CA ASP A 263 -1.03 -23.69 0.26
C ASP A 263 -0.11 -23.38 -0.93
N ASN A 264 -0.72 -23.26 -2.11
CA ASN A 264 -0.04 -22.94 -3.37
C ASN A 264 -0.57 -21.61 -3.92
N ALA A 265 0.16 -20.95 -4.81
CA ALA A 265 -0.27 -19.71 -5.47
C ALA A 265 -1.67 -19.83 -6.09
N LEU A 266 -2.00 -20.97 -6.70
CA LEU A 266 -3.30 -21.21 -7.31
C LEU A 266 -4.44 -21.39 -6.31
N THR A 267 -4.19 -22.00 -5.15
CA THR A 267 -5.23 -22.15 -4.11
C THR A 267 -5.52 -20.79 -3.50
N LYS A 268 -4.48 -20.06 -3.06
CA LYS A 268 -4.63 -18.69 -2.56
C LYS A 268 -5.29 -17.73 -3.56
N LEU A 269 -4.97 -17.87 -4.86
CA LEU A 269 -5.64 -17.12 -5.92
C LEU A 269 -7.13 -17.44 -6.02
N THR A 270 -7.48 -18.72 -5.93
CA THR A 270 -8.87 -19.18 -5.97
C THR A 270 -9.65 -18.64 -4.78
N ASP A 271 -9.08 -18.74 -3.58
CA ASP A 271 -9.70 -18.22 -2.35
C ASP A 271 -9.86 -16.70 -2.41
N SER A 272 -8.86 -16.01 -2.98
CA SER A 272 -8.90 -14.56 -3.19
C SER A 272 -9.96 -14.12 -4.20
N LEU A 273 -10.13 -14.85 -5.30
CA LEU A 273 -11.20 -14.60 -6.27
C LEU A 273 -12.59 -14.83 -5.64
N GLN A 274 -12.74 -15.91 -4.85
CA GLN A 274 -13.99 -16.21 -4.16
C GLN A 274 -14.33 -15.15 -3.10
N ALA A 275 -13.36 -14.71 -2.30
CA ALA A 275 -13.52 -13.65 -1.31
C ALA A 275 -13.94 -12.31 -1.94
N MET A 276 -13.56 -12.07 -3.20
CA MET A 276 -13.94 -10.89 -3.98
C MET A 276 -15.27 -11.03 -4.74
N GLY A 277 -16.00 -12.14 -4.55
CA GLY A 277 -17.26 -12.41 -5.25
C GLY A 277 -17.11 -12.89 -6.70
N ALA A 278 -15.90 -13.22 -7.15
CA ALA A 278 -15.60 -13.73 -8.49
C ALA A 278 -15.62 -15.27 -8.54
N THR A 279 -16.72 -15.88 -8.10
CA THR A 279 -16.88 -17.34 -7.98
C THR A 279 -16.95 -18.09 -9.31
N THR A 280 -17.23 -17.38 -10.41
CA THR A 280 -17.37 -17.94 -11.77
C THR A 280 -16.05 -18.06 -12.52
N THR A 281 -14.99 -17.39 -12.06
CA THR A 281 -13.71 -17.31 -12.79
C THR A 281 -12.71 -18.30 -12.20
N SER A 282 -12.14 -19.16 -13.05
CA SER A 282 -11.03 -20.02 -12.67
C SER A 282 -9.76 -19.20 -12.43
N SER A 283 -9.00 -19.53 -11.38
CA SER A 283 -7.71 -18.92 -11.08
C SER A 283 -6.71 -19.05 -12.24
N ILE A 284 -6.79 -20.14 -13.00
CA ILE A 284 -5.98 -20.35 -14.21
C ILE A 284 -6.40 -19.41 -15.35
N ASP A 285 -7.69 -19.15 -15.52
CA ASP A 285 -8.15 -18.28 -16.60
C ASP A 285 -7.88 -16.80 -16.27
N TYR A 286 -7.94 -16.43 -14.99
CA TYR A 286 -7.46 -15.14 -14.51
C TYR A 286 -5.94 -14.99 -14.73
N LEU A 287 -5.15 -16.00 -14.37
CA LEU A 287 -3.70 -16.02 -14.58
C LEU A 287 -3.35 -15.93 -16.08
N LYS A 288 -4.06 -16.66 -16.94
CA LYS A 288 -3.89 -16.57 -18.39
C LYS A 288 -4.18 -15.16 -18.88
N ALA A 289 -5.28 -14.55 -18.48
CA ALA A 289 -5.59 -13.17 -18.85
C ALA A 289 -4.48 -12.20 -18.38
N ALA A 290 -3.97 -12.38 -17.16
CA ALA A 290 -2.85 -11.60 -16.59
C ALA A 290 -1.56 -11.70 -17.40
N VAL A 291 -1.27 -12.87 -18.00
CA VAL A 291 -0.11 -13.07 -18.87
C VAL A 291 -0.36 -12.53 -20.29
N LEU A 292 -1.58 -12.69 -20.81
CA LEU A 292 -1.92 -12.40 -22.20
C LEU A 292 -2.24 -10.92 -22.46
N GLU A 293 -2.77 -10.19 -21.48
CA GLU A 293 -3.05 -8.75 -21.62
C GLU A 293 -1.75 -7.96 -21.94
N PRO A 294 -0.63 -8.09 -21.19
CA PRO A 294 0.62 -7.39 -21.53
C PRO A 294 1.21 -7.85 -22.88
N LEU A 295 1.11 -9.15 -23.20
CA LEU A 295 1.56 -9.69 -24.49
C LEU A 295 0.81 -9.06 -25.66
N TYR A 296 -0.49 -8.80 -25.50
CA TYR A 296 -1.28 -8.11 -26.51
C TYR A 296 -0.78 -6.69 -26.77
N TYR A 297 -0.51 -5.90 -25.72
CA TYR A 297 0.01 -4.54 -25.89
C TYR A 297 1.41 -4.51 -26.52
N GLU A 298 2.29 -5.45 -26.15
CA GLU A 298 3.62 -5.62 -26.77
C GLU A 298 3.50 -6.02 -28.25
N ALA A 299 2.61 -6.96 -28.56
CA ALA A 299 2.33 -7.40 -29.92
C ALA A 299 1.73 -6.27 -30.78
N ALA A 300 0.77 -5.51 -30.25
CA ALA A 300 0.18 -4.37 -30.92
C ALA A 300 1.25 -3.31 -31.25
N ALA A 301 2.11 -2.97 -30.29
CA ALA A 301 3.24 -2.06 -30.53
C ALA A 301 4.17 -2.57 -31.64
N GLY A 302 4.50 -3.86 -31.64
CA GLY A 302 5.31 -4.47 -32.70
C GLY A 302 4.64 -4.44 -34.07
N ARG A 303 3.32 -4.66 -34.14
CA ARG A 303 2.55 -4.58 -35.38
C ARG A 303 2.58 -3.19 -35.99
N TYR A 304 2.43 -2.13 -35.19
CA TYR A 304 2.54 -0.75 -35.66
C TYR A 304 3.95 -0.43 -36.19
N GLN A 305 5.00 -1.00 -35.57
CA GLN A 305 6.37 -0.90 -36.10
C GLN A 305 6.52 -1.57 -37.46
N ASP A 306 5.92 -2.76 -37.68
CA ASP A 306 5.98 -3.46 -38.98
C ASP A 306 5.25 -2.68 -40.08
N LEU A 307 4.14 -2.02 -39.72
CA LEU A 307 3.38 -1.15 -40.61
C LEU A 307 4.06 0.22 -40.86
N GLN A 308 5.25 0.44 -40.29
CA GLN A 308 6.00 1.70 -40.35
C GLN A 308 5.27 2.91 -39.71
N ASP A 309 4.25 2.66 -38.88
CA ASP A 309 3.58 3.69 -38.09
C ASP A 309 4.26 3.83 -36.73
N TYR A 310 5.46 4.43 -36.76
CA TYR A 310 6.28 4.63 -35.55
C TYR A 310 5.63 5.56 -34.52
N GLY A 311 4.70 6.42 -34.94
CA GLY A 311 4.01 7.36 -34.06
C GLY A 311 3.07 6.65 -33.08
N SER A 312 2.19 5.79 -33.59
CA SER A 312 1.30 4.99 -32.75
C SER A 312 2.05 3.95 -31.93
N ALA A 313 3.11 3.34 -32.49
CA ALA A 313 3.98 2.44 -31.74
C ALA A 313 4.63 3.13 -30.52
N LEU A 314 5.08 4.38 -30.67
CA LEU A 314 5.64 5.16 -29.56
C LEU A 314 4.58 5.48 -28.49
N MET A 315 3.35 5.84 -28.91
CA MET A 315 2.23 6.07 -27.99
C MET A 315 1.93 4.86 -27.12
N VAL A 316 1.86 3.67 -27.73
CA VAL A 316 1.56 2.44 -26.99
C VAL A 316 2.69 2.11 -26.00
N ASN A 317 3.95 2.22 -26.43
CA ASN A 317 5.09 2.00 -25.53
C ASN A 317 5.09 2.98 -24.35
N GLN A 318 4.78 4.25 -24.61
CA GLN A 318 4.68 5.25 -23.56
C GLN A 318 3.53 4.97 -22.59
N ALA A 319 2.36 4.56 -23.09
CA ALA A 319 1.23 4.17 -22.25
C ALA A 319 1.58 2.98 -21.35
N ILE A 320 2.32 1.99 -21.87
CA ILE A 320 2.83 0.86 -21.08
C ILE A 320 3.76 1.37 -19.96
N GLN A 321 4.68 2.30 -20.27
CA GLN A 321 5.59 2.85 -19.26
C GLN A 321 4.86 3.66 -18.20
N GLN A 322 3.93 4.55 -18.59
CA GLN A 322 3.13 5.34 -17.66
C GLN A 322 2.30 4.45 -16.72
N ARG A 323 1.70 3.38 -17.27
CA ARG A 323 0.98 2.37 -16.48
C ARG A 323 1.91 1.65 -15.50
N ASN A 324 3.10 1.24 -15.95
CA ASN A 324 4.08 0.58 -15.08
C ASN A 324 4.59 1.51 -13.96
N THR A 325 4.79 2.80 -14.24
CA THR A 325 5.19 3.80 -13.23
C THR A 325 4.07 4.11 -12.25
N GLN A 326 2.83 4.20 -12.72
CA GLN A 326 1.65 4.37 -11.85
C GLN A 326 1.54 3.17 -10.89
N TRP A 327 1.60 1.96 -11.43
CA TRP A 327 1.58 0.73 -10.64
C TRP A 327 2.75 0.67 -9.62
N ALA A 328 3.94 1.15 -9.99
CA ALA A 328 5.07 1.21 -9.07
C ALA A 328 4.86 2.24 -7.94
N ALA A 329 4.28 3.39 -8.25
CA ALA A 329 4.01 4.46 -7.28
C ALA A 329 2.96 4.04 -6.23
N GLU A 330 1.93 3.30 -6.65
CA GLU A 330 0.81 2.91 -5.79
C GLU A 330 1.13 1.77 -4.80
N GLN A 331 2.22 1.00 -5.02
CA GLN A 331 2.48 -0.24 -4.27
C GLN A 331 3.11 -0.05 -2.87
N SER A 332 3.60 1.15 -2.52
CA SER A 332 4.61 1.22 -1.44
C SER A 332 4.11 1.67 -0.06
N MET A 333 2.94 2.29 0.08
CA MET A 333 2.70 3.05 1.32
C MET A 333 2.24 2.20 2.52
N PHE A 334 1.55 1.08 2.30
CA PHE A 334 0.91 0.36 3.42
C PHE A 334 1.86 -0.58 4.20
N MET A 335 2.40 -1.61 3.54
CA MET A 335 3.23 -2.64 4.21
C MET A 335 4.61 -2.13 4.63
N THR A 336 5.14 -1.13 3.93
CA THR A 336 6.46 -0.55 4.23
C THR A 336 6.41 0.42 5.41
N VAL A 337 5.27 1.07 5.65
CA VAL A 337 5.18 2.17 6.64
C VAL A 337 4.44 1.74 7.90
N VAL A 338 3.31 1.02 7.77
CA VAL A 338 2.47 0.73 8.94
C VAL A 338 3.19 -0.22 9.90
N ARG A 339 3.67 -1.38 9.44
CA ARG A 339 4.28 -2.39 10.33
C ARG A 339 5.52 -1.87 11.09
N PRO A 340 6.51 -1.21 10.45
CA PRO A 340 7.65 -0.65 11.19
C PRO A 340 7.24 0.46 12.16
N MET A 341 6.24 1.29 11.80
CA MET A 341 5.74 2.34 12.67
C MET A 341 5.03 1.76 13.91
N LEU A 342 4.17 0.74 13.75
CA LEU A 342 3.49 0.10 14.88
C LEU A 342 4.52 -0.53 15.83
N THR A 343 5.50 -1.26 15.26
CA THR A 343 6.62 -1.86 15.99
C THR A 343 7.41 -0.83 16.80
N PHE A 344 7.74 0.31 16.19
CA PHE A 344 8.51 1.37 16.84
C PHE A 344 7.77 1.93 18.05
N PHE A 345 6.50 2.29 17.91
CA PHE A 345 5.73 2.88 19.01
C PHE A 345 5.40 1.86 20.12
N GLU A 346 5.14 0.60 19.76
CA GLU A 346 4.99 -0.51 20.72
C GLU A 346 6.29 -0.68 21.52
N GLY A 347 7.45 -0.72 20.87
CA GLY A 347 8.73 -0.76 21.58
C GLY A 347 9.00 0.50 22.42
N PHE A 348 8.70 1.68 21.88
CA PHE A 348 8.92 2.97 22.54
C PHE A 348 8.17 3.09 23.87
N ILE A 349 6.92 2.61 23.94
CA ILE A 349 6.13 2.66 25.19
C ILE A 349 6.80 1.81 26.28
N TYR A 350 7.24 0.60 25.93
CA TYR A 350 7.91 -0.30 26.87
C TYR A 350 9.27 0.26 27.29
N ALA A 351 10.02 0.88 26.37
CA ALA A 351 11.32 1.50 26.65
C ALA A 351 11.22 2.69 27.63
N ILE A 352 10.14 3.46 27.60
CA ILE A 352 9.93 4.62 28.50
C ILE A 352 9.43 4.21 29.89
N THR A 353 8.99 2.96 30.08
CA THR A 353 8.39 2.50 31.34
C THR A 353 9.24 2.81 32.60
N PRO A 354 10.58 2.66 32.60
CA PRO A 354 11.42 3.02 33.74
C PRO A 354 11.33 4.51 34.13
N ILE A 355 11.12 5.41 33.17
CA ILE A 355 10.96 6.86 33.42
C ILE A 355 9.63 7.12 34.14
N ILE A 356 8.57 6.40 33.75
CA ILE A 356 7.26 6.51 34.40
C ILE A 356 7.33 6.04 35.86
N ALA A 357 8.13 5.00 36.14
CA ALA A 357 8.38 4.52 37.49
C ALA A 357 8.98 5.58 38.41
N PHE A 358 9.86 6.44 37.87
CA PHE A 358 10.40 7.58 38.60
C PHE A 358 9.35 8.69 38.80
N ILE A 359 8.60 9.00 37.74
CA ILE A 359 7.64 10.12 37.75
C ILE A 359 6.44 9.83 38.67
N ILE A 360 5.95 8.59 38.74
CA ILE A 360 4.75 8.23 39.51
C ILE A 360 4.89 8.54 41.01
N VAL A 361 6.12 8.56 41.53
CA VAL A 361 6.42 8.82 42.95
C VAL A 361 6.49 10.32 43.24
N MET A 362 6.46 11.20 42.23
CA MET A 362 6.51 12.66 42.38
C MET A 362 5.17 13.32 42.77
N GLY A 363 4.16 12.55 43.21
CA GLY A 363 2.88 13.08 43.71
C GLY A 363 1.82 13.30 42.61
N SER A 364 1.01 14.37 42.72
CA SER A 364 -0.13 14.65 41.82
C SER A 364 0.25 14.71 40.34
N PHE A 365 1.36 15.38 40.03
CA PHE A 365 1.89 15.48 38.67
C PHE A 365 2.28 14.09 38.12
N GLY A 366 2.89 13.27 38.97
CA GLY A 366 3.28 11.90 38.65
C GLY A 366 2.11 11.01 38.29
N LEU A 367 1.05 11.06 39.11
CA LEU A 367 -0.18 10.30 38.89
C LEU A 367 -0.93 10.74 37.63
N GLN A 368 -0.97 12.04 37.34
CA GLN A 368 -1.59 12.55 36.10
C GLN A 368 -0.85 12.05 34.86
N LEU A 369 0.49 12.08 34.86
CA LEU A 369 1.28 11.61 33.73
C LEU A 369 1.21 10.08 33.58
N ALA A 370 1.19 9.33 34.69
CA ALA A 370 0.96 7.89 34.66
C ALA A 370 -0.42 7.54 34.08
N GLY A 371 -1.45 8.34 34.38
CA GLY A 371 -2.76 8.21 33.74
C GLY A 371 -2.71 8.43 32.23
N LYS A 372 -1.93 9.42 31.76
CA LYS A 372 -1.68 9.63 30.32
C LYS A 372 -0.91 8.47 29.69
N TYR A 373 0.05 7.90 30.41
CA TYR A 373 0.79 6.74 29.94
C TYR A 373 -0.11 5.51 29.72
N VAL A 374 -1.01 5.21 30.66
CA VAL A 374 -2.02 4.15 30.50
C VAL A 374 -2.96 4.45 29.33
N GLN A 375 -3.35 5.72 29.16
CA GLN A 375 -4.13 6.17 27.99
C GLN A 375 -3.40 5.89 26.67
N THR A 376 -2.09 6.10 26.62
CA THR A 376 -1.24 5.80 25.43
C THR A 376 -1.10 4.30 25.17
N ILE A 377 -1.04 3.46 26.22
CA ILE A 377 -1.04 1.99 26.03
C ILE A 377 -2.36 1.52 25.44
N LEU A 378 -3.50 2.01 25.97
CA LEU A 378 -4.82 1.69 25.44
C LEU A 378 -4.96 2.16 23.97
N TRP A 379 -4.39 3.32 23.65
CA TRP A 379 -4.32 3.82 22.27
C TRP A 379 -3.61 2.87 21.30
N ILE A 380 -2.47 2.30 21.67
CA ILE A 380 -1.74 1.32 20.85
C ILE A 380 -2.57 0.04 20.65
N GLN A 381 -3.24 -0.44 21.70
CA GLN A 381 -4.05 -1.65 21.61
C GLN A 381 -5.30 -1.53 20.73
N LEU A 382 -5.77 -0.31 20.48
CA LEU A 382 -6.87 -0.06 19.55
C LEU A 382 -6.45 -0.14 18.08
N TRP A 383 -5.16 -0.26 17.78
CA TRP A 383 -4.70 -0.34 16.39
C TRP A 383 -5.19 -1.60 15.68
N MET A 384 -5.12 -2.78 16.32
CA MET A 384 -5.62 -4.02 15.74
C MET A 384 -7.13 -3.98 15.46
N PRO A 385 -8.01 -3.59 16.42
CA PRO A 385 -9.44 -3.45 16.14
C PRO A 385 -9.75 -2.45 15.01
N VAL A 386 -9.06 -1.31 14.97
CA VAL A 386 -9.28 -0.31 13.92
C VAL A 386 -8.85 -0.85 12.55
N LEU A 387 -7.71 -1.56 12.47
CA LEU A 387 -7.27 -2.20 11.23
C LEU A 387 -8.27 -3.26 10.75
N SER A 388 -8.85 -4.05 11.66
CA SER A 388 -9.88 -5.04 11.34
C SER A 388 -11.13 -4.38 10.71
N ILE A 389 -11.62 -3.27 11.29
CA ILE A 389 -12.76 -2.51 10.75
C ILE A 389 -12.45 -1.93 9.36
N ILE A 390 -11.25 -1.35 9.18
CA ILE A 390 -10.83 -0.82 7.89
C ILE A 390 -10.75 -1.95 6.86
N ASN A 391 -10.28 -3.15 7.26
CA ASN A 391 -10.16 -4.29 6.34
C ASN A 391 -11.54 -4.70 5.85
N LEU A 392 -12.52 -4.80 6.75
CA LEU A 392 -13.91 -5.05 6.39
C LEU A 392 -14.46 -4.02 5.41
N PHE A 393 -14.23 -2.73 5.66
CA PHE A 393 -14.71 -1.67 4.78
C PHE A 393 -14.13 -1.82 3.36
N VAL A 394 -12.81 -1.97 3.25
CA VAL A 394 -12.11 -2.10 1.97
C VAL A 394 -12.55 -3.35 1.21
N HIS A 395 -12.62 -4.51 1.89
CA HIS A 395 -13.05 -5.75 1.26
C HIS A 395 -14.52 -5.72 0.85
N THR A 396 -15.41 -5.12 1.66
CA THR A 396 -16.84 -5.02 1.31
C THR A 396 -17.03 -4.10 0.11
N ALA A 397 -16.37 -2.94 0.09
CA ALA A 397 -16.49 -2.01 -1.02
C ALA A 397 -15.90 -2.58 -2.32
N ALA A 398 -14.71 -3.19 -2.23
CA ALA A 398 -14.04 -3.78 -3.38
C ALA A 398 -14.77 -5.02 -3.93
N SER A 399 -15.31 -5.88 -3.07
CA SER A 399 -16.09 -7.05 -3.51
C SER A 399 -17.41 -6.66 -4.16
N ASN A 400 -18.10 -5.62 -3.65
CA ASN A 400 -19.32 -5.10 -4.28
C ASN A 400 -19.04 -4.61 -5.71
N GLU A 401 -17.98 -3.83 -5.90
CA GLU A 401 -17.61 -3.33 -7.23
C GLU A 401 -17.16 -4.47 -8.15
N MET A 402 -16.30 -5.38 -7.65
CA MET A 402 -15.82 -6.54 -8.39
C MET A 402 -16.94 -7.51 -8.79
N SER A 403 -17.95 -7.70 -7.94
CA SER A 403 -19.09 -8.58 -8.24
C SER A 403 -19.90 -8.11 -9.46
N SER A 404 -19.90 -6.80 -9.74
CA SER A 404 -20.53 -6.24 -10.93
C SER A 404 -19.74 -6.55 -12.21
N LEU A 405 -18.40 -6.63 -12.11
CA LEU A 405 -17.51 -7.02 -13.21
C LEU A 405 -17.49 -8.54 -13.43
N SER A 406 -17.60 -9.34 -12.36
CA SER A 406 -17.46 -10.81 -12.41
C SER A 406 -18.63 -11.51 -13.11
N ALA A 407 -19.76 -10.82 -13.33
CA ALA A 407 -20.94 -11.37 -13.99
C ALA A 407 -20.66 -11.90 -15.42
N GLY A 408 -19.68 -11.31 -16.12
CA GLY A 408 -19.21 -11.76 -17.44
C GLY A 408 -18.00 -12.69 -17.41
N GLY A 409 -17.43 -12.97 -16.23
CA GLY A 409 -16.13 -13.63 -16.04
C GLY A 409 -14.96 -12.64 -16.12
N LEU A 410 -13.96 -12.80 -15.24
CA LEU A 410 -12.76 -11.95 -15.19
C LEU A 410 -11.65 -12.44 -16.14
N ASN A 411 -12.03 -13.06 -17.26
CA ASN A 411 -11.12 -13.67 -18.23
C ASN A 411 -11.02 -12.86 -19.53
N SER A 412 -11.53 -11.62 -19.57
CA SER A 412 -11.35 -10.69 -20.68
C SER A 412 -10.33 -9.61 -20.32
N MET A 413 -9.71 -9.01 -21.34
CA MET A 413 -8.70 -7.96 -21.15
C MET A 413 -9.32 -6.72 -20.51
N TYR A 414 -10.54 -6.36 -20.90
CA TYR A 414 -11.28 -5.27 -20.28
C TYR A 414 -11.62 -5.55 -18.82
N ALA A 415 -12.19 -6.73 -18.52
CA ALA A 415 -12.55 -7.08 -17.15
C ALA A 415 -11.31 -7.13 -16.26
N LEU A 416 -10.20 -7.70 -16.75
CA LEU A 416 -8.94 -7.72 -16.02
C LEU A 416 -8.38 -6.32 -15.77
N SER A 417 -8.43 -5.42 -16.76
CA SER A 417 -7.98 -4.05 -16.57
C SER A 417 -8.82 -3.30 -15.56
N SER A 418 -10.15 -3.36 -15.71
CA SER A 418 -11.09 -2.70 -14.81
C SER A 418 -11.00 -3.28 -13.39
N THR A 419 -10.85 -4.60 -13.25
CA THR A 419 -10.56 -5.25 -11.97
C THR A 419 -9.30 -4.70 -11.34
N GLY A 420 -8.22 -4.54 -12.10
CA GLY A 420 -6.98 -4.02 -11.54
C GLY A 420 -7.07 -2.56 -11.11
N ASP A 421 -7.84 -1.72 -11.81
CA ASP A 421 -8.09 -0.33 -11.40
C ASP A 421 -8.88 -0.27 -10.08
N VAL A 422 -9.91 -1.12 -9.94
CA VAL A 422 -10.68 -1.27 -8.70
C VAL A 422 -9.79 -1.74 -7.55
N LEU A 423 -8.98 -2.79 -7.79
CA LEU A 423 -8.05 -3.32 -6.79
C LEU A 423 -7.06 -2.24 -6.35
N GLN A 424 -6.46 -1.50 -7.28
CA GLN A 424 -5.49 -0.44 -7.00
C GLN A 424 -6.12 0.70 -6.20
N HIS A 425 -7.32 1.14 -6.59
CA HIS A 425 -8.07 2.17 -5.89
C HIS A 425 -8.33 1.80 -4.42
N TRP A 426 -8.82 0.57 -4.18
CA TRP A 426 -9.16 0.10 -2.83
C TRP A 426 -7.92 -0.28 -2.00
N ILE A 427 -6.84 -0.77 -2.62
CA ILE A 427 -5.54 -0.95 -1.96
C ILE A 427 -4.97 0.39 -1.51
N ALA A 428 -5.00 1.42 -2.37
CA ALA A 428 -4.52 2.76 -2.04
C ALA A 428 -5.37 3.40 -0.93
N THR A 429 -6.69 3.32 -1.04
CA THR A 429 -7.63 3.83 -0.03
C THR A 429 -7.47 3.12 1.30
N GLY A 430 -7.39 1.78 1.30
CA GLY A 430 -7.12 0.99 2.49
C GLY A 430 -5.78 1.33 3.13
N GLY A 431 -4.74 1.52 2.31
CA GLY A 431 -3.42 1.96 2.75
C GLY A 431 -3.42 3.33 3.43
N MET A 432 -4.15 4.30 2.87
CA MET A 432 -4.32 5.63 3.48
C MET A 432 -5.07 5.57 4.81
N LEU A 433 -6.18 4.84 4.87
CA LEU A 433 -6.98 4.68 6.09
C LEU A 433 -6.19 3.98 7.18
N ALA A 434 -5.44 2.95 6.82
CA ALA A 434 -4.65 2.20 7.77
C ALA A 434 -3.39 2.97 8.24
N ALA A 435 -2.80 3.83 7.39
CA ALA A 435 -1.78 4.80 7.82
C ALA A 435 -2.35 5.88 8.77
N ALA A 436 -3.66 6.13 8.70
CA ALA A 436 -4.38 7.00 9.61
C ALA A 436 -4.82 6.29 10.91
N THR A 437 -4.63 4.98 11.06
CA THR A 437 -4.99 4.20 12.26
C THR A 437 -4.53 4.83 13.57
N PRO A 438 -3.29 5.34 13.72
CA PRO A 438 -2.89 6.00 14.96
C PRO A 438 -3.70 7.27 15.26
N VAL A 439 -4.10 8.03 14.25
CA VAL A 439 -4.88 9.25 14.44
C VAL A 439 -6.35 8.91 14.76
N ILE A 440 -6.91 7.92 14.08
CA ILE A 440 -8.28 7.42 14.31
C ILE A 440 -8.41 6.87 15.73
N SER A 441 -7.48 6.01 16.15
CA SER A 441 -7.44 5.48 17.52
C SER A 441 -7.20 6.57 18.56
N LEU A 442 -6.37 7.59 18.27
CA LEU A 442 -6.14 8.71 19.18
C LEU A 442 -7.42 9.53 19.39
N PHE A 443 -8.19 9.75 18.31
CA PHE A 443 -9.49 10.40 18.40
C PHE A 443 -10.46 9.63 19.31
N ILE A 444 -10.53 8.31 19.18
CA ILE A 444 -11.39 7.45 20.03
C ILE A 444 -11.01 7.57 21.51
N VAL A 445 -9.72 7.58 21.82
CA VAL A 445 -9.21 7.56 23.20
C VAL A 445 -9.23 8.93 23.88
N THR A 446 -8.99 9.99 23.12
CA THR A 446 -8.87 11.36 23.68
C THR A 446 -10.12 12.20 23.49
N GLY A 447 -11.00 11.84 22.55
CA GLY A 447 -12.12 12.68 22.13
C GLY A 447 -11.68 14.05 21.60
N SER A 448 -10.39 14.24 21.29
CA SER A 448 -9.82 15.55 21.02
C SER A 448 -10.03 15.99 19.57
N THR A 449 -10.42 17.26 19.39
CA THR A 449 -10.56 17.89 18.06
C THR A 449 -9.23 18.03 17.31
N TYR A 450 -8.10 18.01 18.03
CA TYR A 450 -6.75 18.05 17.44
C TYR A 450 -6.43 16.80 16.61
N ALA A 451 -6.86 15.62 17.06
CA ALA A 451 -6.72 14.40 16.26
C ALA A 451 -7.54 14.52 14.96
N PHE A 452 -8.75 15.07 15.04
CA PHE A 452 -9.63 15.28 13.89
C PHE A 452 -9.05 16.26 12.85
N THR A 453 -8.45 17.38 13.27
CA THR A 453 -7.83 18.32 12.33
C THR A 453 -6.58 17.74 11.65
N SER A 454 -5.79 16.94 12.37
CA SER A 454 -4.64 16.23 11.78
C SER A 454 -5.07 15.15 10.77
N LEU A 455 -6.20 14.47 11.02
CA LEU A 455 -6.80 13.52 10.08
C LEU A 455 -7.33 14.24 8.83
N ALA A 456 -8.08 15.33 9.02
CA ALA A 456 -8.62 16.13 7.93
C ALA A 456 -7.50 16.71 7.04
N SER A 457 -6.38 17.13 7.63
CA SER A 457 -5.20 17.61 6.90
C SER A 457 -4.52 16.51 6.07
N ARG A 458 -4.52 15.25 6.54
CA ARG A 458 -3.96 14.13 5.78
C ARG A 458 -4.85 13.73 4.61
N ILE A 459 -6.18 13.76 4.80
CA ILE A 459 -7.17 13.50 3.74
C ILE A 459 -7.16 14.61 2.69
N SER A 460 -6.96 15.87 3.10
CA SER A 460 -6.91 17.02 2.18
C SER A 460 -5.56 17.19 1.47
N GLY A 461 -4.50 16.51 1.92
CA GLY A 461 -3.13 16.71 1.43
C GLY A 461 -2.63 15.65 0.45
N SER A 462 -3.39 14.59 0.17
CA SER A 462 -2.97 13.53 -0.76
C SER A 462 -3.44 13.81 -2.19
N ASP A 463 -3.12 14.98 -2.72
CA ASP A 463 -3.36 15.27 -4.14
C ASP A 463 -2.16 14.77 -4.97
N HIS A 464 -2.19 13.46 -5.25
CA HIS A 464 -1.74 12.79 -6.48
C HIS A 464 -0.24 12.89 -6.80
N VAL A 465 0.47 11.75 -6.78
CA VAL A 465 1.78 11.66 -7.42
C VAL A 465 1.55 11.94 -8.90
N ASP A 466 1.87 13.13 -9.38
CA ASP A 466 1.68 13.51 -10.78
C ASP A 466 2.50 12.55 -11.66
N GLU A 467 1.87 11.51 -12.21
CA GLU A 467 2.53 10.41 -12.93
C GLU A 467 3.25 10.92 -14.19
N LYS A 468 2.84 12.11 -14.64
CA LYS A 468 3.44 12.87 -15.75
C LYS A 468 4.77 13.52 -15.37
N MET A 469 5.11 13.63 -14.09
CA MET A 469 6.41 14.11 -13.64
C MET A 469 7.50 13.03 -13.75
N GLN A 470 7.16 11.76 -13.52
CA GLN A 470 8.07 10.61 -13.61
C GLN A 470 8.15 10.04 -15.04
N THR A 471 7.07 10.15 -15.81
CA THR A 471 6.98 9.72 -17.23
C THR A 471 6.33 10.81 -18.07
N PRO A 472 7.06 11.90 -18.41
CA PRO A 472 6.53 12.96 -19.23
C PRO A 472 6.09 12.46 -20.60
N ASP A 473 4.99 13.03 -21.10
CA ASP A 473 4.41 12.62 -22.37
C ASP A 473 5.33 13.00 -23.53
N LEU A 474 5.87 12.01 -24.25
CA LEU A 474 6.86 12.24 -25.32
C LEU A 474 6.22 12.92 -26.55
N LEU A 475 4.89 12.88 -26.68
CA LEU A 475 4.16 13.56 -27.75
C LEU A 475 3.66 14.95 -27.37
N LYS A 476 3.88 15.37 -26.11
CA LYS A 476 3.91 16.79 -25.81
C LYS A 476 5.30 17.31 -26.17
N GLN A 477 5.46 17.72 -27.42
CA GLN A 477 6.32 18.89 -27.72
C GLN A 477 5.68 20.15 -27.07
N GLY A 478 5.58 20.16 -25.75
CA GLY A 478 5.48 21.35 -24.92
C GLY A 478 6.86 21.52 -24.30
N PRO A 479 7.70 22.43 -24.81
CA PRO A 479 9.11 22.44 -24.47
C PRO A 479 9.32 22.74 -22.98
N VAL A 480 10.23 21.97 -22.39
CA VAL A 480 10.86 22.13 -21.06
C VAL A 480 11.69 23.43 -20.95
N MET A 481 11.55 24.34 -21.92
CA MET A 481 11.75 25.76 -21.74
C MET A 481 10.55 26.46 -22.34
N GLN A 482 9.85 27.26 -21.55
CA GLN A 482 9.00 28.31 -22.09
C GLN A 482 9.94 29.31 -22.78
N SER A 483 10.35 29.03 -24.03
CA SER A 483 10.82 30.12 -24.88
C SER A 483 9.60 31.01 -25.03
N GLN A 484 9.58 32.14 -24.33
CA GLN A 484 8.62 33.19 -24.58
C GLN A 484 8.47 33.32 -26.10
N PRO A 485 7.25 33.26 -26.65
CA PRO A 485 7.06 33.39 -28.09
C PRO A 485 7.75 34.68 -28.53
N ALA A 486 8.65 34.62 -29.50
CA ALA A 486 9.44 35.79 -29.88
C ALA A 486 8.54 36.97 -30.31
N TYR A 487 7.29 36.70 -30.70
CA TYR A 487 6.27 37.68 -30.99
C TYR A 487 4.94 37.34 -30.30
N ASN A 488 4.38 38.31 -29.58
CA ASN A 488 3.04 38.27 -29.02
C ASN A 488 2.11 39.04 -29.95
N HIS A 489 0.95 38.49 -30.34
CA HIS A 489 -0.01 39.15 -31.22
C HIS A 489 -1.24 39.53 -30.42
N ASN A 490 -1.58 40.81 -30.37
CA ASN A 490 -2.80 41.27 -29.73
C ASN A 490 -3.58 42.19 -30.67
N GLN A 491 -4.92 42.10 -30.67
CA GLN A 491 -5.79 42.81 -31.63
C GLN A 491 -5.65 44.34 -31.54
N PHE A 492 -5.15 44.85 -30.41
CA PHE A 492 -4.94 46.28 -30.16
C PHE A 492 -3.50 46.78 -30.40
N SER A 493 -2.49 45.90 -30.41
CA SER A 493 -1.08 46.31 -30.46
C SER A 493 -0.25 45.65 -31.56
N GLY A 494 -0.84 44.81 -32.41
CA GLY A 494 -0.12 44.12 -33.50
C GLY A 494 0.91 43.10 -32.98
N ALA A 495 1.79 42.63 -33.88
CA ALA A 495 2.88 41.70 -33.56
C ALA A 495 3.98 42.45 -32.78
N ILE A 496 4.12 42.17 -31.48
CA ILE A 496 5.16 42.78 -30.64
C ILE A 496 6.20 41.73 -30.29
N ALA A 497 7.48 42.01 -30.55
CA ALA A 497 8.55 41.12 -30.15
C ALA A 497 8.71 41.12 -28.61
N ASN A 498 8.75 39.95 -27.98
CA ASN A 498 8.94 39.86 -26.52
C ASN A 498 10.31 40.43 -26.14
N GLY A 499 10.32 41.46 -25.27
CA GLY A 499 11.50 42.26 -24.91
C GLY A 499 11.58 43.65 -25.56
N ALA A 500 10.73 43.95 -26.56
CA ALA A 500 10.62 45.28 -27.17
C ALA A 500 9.52 46.17 -26.54
N GLU A 501 8.85 45.70 -25.49
CA GLU A 501 7.78 46.43 -24.79
C GLU A 501 8.25 47.77 -24.22
N SER A 502 9.55 47.93 -23.89
CA SER A 502 10.12 49.20 -23.44
C SER A 502 10.57 50.13 -24.57
N MET A 503 10.60 49.66 -25.82
CA MET A 503 11.05 50.45 -26.98
C MET A 503 9.89 51.00 -27.82
N ILE A 504 8.67 50.53 -27.57
CA ILE A 504 7.47 51.14 -28.13
C ILE A 504 7.12 52.31 -27.23
N SER A 505 7.46 53.51 -27.68
CA SER A 505 7.04 54.74 -27.04
C SER A 505 5.52 54.72 -26.85
N THR A 506 5.07 54.53 -25.63
CA THR A 506 3.66 54.67 -25.26
C THR A 506 3.31 56.13 -25.46
N PHE A 507 2.75 56.47 -26.63
CA PHE A 507 2.11 57.76 -26.84
C PHE A 507 0.80 57.72 -26.05
N SER A 508 0.88 57.94 -24.75
CA SER A 508 -0.27 57.99 -23.85
C SER A 508 -1.01 59.31 -24.09
N LEU A 509 -1.90 59.32 -25.08
CA LEU A 509 -2.77 60.44 -25.39
C LEU A 509 -3.66 60.87 -24.19
N GLY A 510 -3.75 60.04 -23.14
CA GLY A 510 -4.50 60.32 -21.91
C GLY A 510 -3.78 61.15 -20.84
N SER A 511 -2.44 61.21 -20.83
CA SER A 511 -1.70 61.95 -19.79
C SER A 511 -1.46 63.42 -20.15
N THR A 512 -1.40 63.75 -21.44
CA THR A 512 -1.32 65.14 -21.95
C THR A 512 -2.65 65.87 -21.91
N LEU A 513 -3.78 65.15 -22.04
CA LEU A 513 -5.12 65.72 -21.87
C LEU A 513 -5.46 66.01 -20.40
N ALA A 514 -5.00 65.17 -19.46
CA ALA A 514 -5.17 65.40 -18.03
C ALA A 514 -4.35 66.61 -17.52
N SER A 515 -3.12 66.80 -18.03
CA SER A 515 -2.29 67.98 -17.69
C SER A 515 -2.80 69.29 -18.31
N GLY A 516 -3.46 69.22 -19.48
CA GLY A 516 -4.11 70.39 -20.09
C GLY A 516 -5.34 70.85 -19.31
N VAL A 517 -6.16 69.92 -18.83
CA VAL A 517 -7.37 70.23 -18.03
C VAL A 517 -7.02 70.71 -16.62
N SER A 518 -5.99 70.15 -15.96
CA SER A 518 -5.55 70.64 -14.65
C SER A 518 -4.87 72.01 -14.71
N SER A 519 -4.25 72.37 -15.84
CA SER A 519 -3.65 73.71 -16.05
C SER A 519 -4.68 74.79 -16.41
N ALA A 520 -5.83 74.43 -17.00
CA ALA A 520 -6.92 75.37 -17.26
C ALA A 520 -7.76 75.67 -16.01
N GLN A 521 -7.85 74.72 -15.07
CA GLN A 521 -8.61 74.86 -13.82
C GLN A 521 -7.89 75.65 -12.73
N ALA A 522 -6.60 75.95 -12.91
CA ALA A 522 -5.81 76.81 -12.01
C ALA A 522 -5.73 78.29 -12.46
N LEU A 523 -6.32 78.64 -13.62
CA LEU A 523 -6.27 79.98 -14.21
C LEU A 523 -7.64 80.65 -14.40
N GLN A 524 -8.71 80.05 -13.88
CA GLN A 524 -10.02 80.69 -13.78
C GLN A 524 -10.59 80.47 -12.37
N SER A 525 -10.51 81.53 -11.55
CA SER A 525 -11.38 81.88 -10.41
C SER A 525 -11.62 80.87 -9.30
#